data_AF-A0A497GS63-F1
#
_entry.id   AF-A0A497GS63-F1
#
_cell.length_a   1.000
_cell.length_b   1.000
_cell.length_c   1.000
_cell.angle_alpha   90.00
_cell.angle_beta   90.00
_cell.angle_gamma   90.00
#
_symmetry.space_group_name_H-M   'P 1'
#
loop_
_entity.id
_entity.type
_entity.pdbx_description
1 polymer ?
#
loop_
_entity_poly.entity_id
_entity_poly.type
_entity_poly.pdbx_seq_one_letter_code
_entity_poly.pdbx_strand_id
1 'polypeptide(L)'
;MGRRSLRGIYHERLTKEMKASRPKMLYVVSYDLEGSTPAMRMKLSRHVQALMEVSHELGLVFERRSWSCFLCDERTMPIFVETLKSLGCKPDVFPIALNLTVVERHLMEALRSIRSGELGRAERHIEAALRELRGEPCIIEK
;
A
#
# COMPACT_ATOMS: atom_id res chain seq x y z
N MET A 1 11.79 29.87 13.99
CA MET A 1 11.74 28.80 12.96
C MET A 1 10.27 28.45 12.73
N GLY A 2 9.74 28.67 11.52
CA GLY A 2 8.32 28.46 11.23
C GLY A 2 7.90 27.00 11.34
N ARG A 3 6.73 26.72 11.96
CA ARG A 3 6.15 25.37 12.01
C ARG A 3 5.89 24.89 10.57
N ARG A 4 6.63 23.88 10.10
CA ARG A 4 6.33 23.21 8.82
C ARG A 4 4.99 22.48 8.93
N SER A 5 4.17 22.56 7.89
CA SER A 5 2.91 21.81 7.81
C SER A 5 3.19 20.31 7.70
N LEU A 6 2.25 19.47 8.16
CA LEU A 6 2.39 18.01 8.04
C LEU A 6 2.60 17.56 6.59
N ARG A 7 1.89 18.18 5.65
CA ARG A 7 2.09 17.95 4.20
C ARG A 7 3.51 18.25 3.76
N GLY A 8 4.07 19.40 4.15
CA GLY A 8 5.45 19.76 3.81
C GLY A 8 6.48 18.77 4.39
N ILE A 9 6.27 18.32 5.62
CA ILE A 9 7.12 17.29 6.25
C ILE A 9 7.06 15.98 5.47
N TYR A 10 5.87 15.49 5.13
CA TYR A 10 5.72 14.22 4.43
C TYR A 10 6.19 14.28 2.98
N HIS A 11 6.00 15.40 2.30
CA HIS A 11 6.51 15.60 0.95
C HIS A 11 8.04 15.51 0.91
N GLU A 12 8.72 16.21 1.81
CA GLU A 12 10.19 16.14 1.92
C GLU A 12 10.69 14.72 2.20
N ARG A 13 10.04 14.01 3.14
CA ARG A 13 10.40 12.64 3.51
C ARG A 13 10.16 11.65 2.36
N LEU A 14 9.01 11.69 1.71
CA LEU A 14 8.67 10.80 0.60
C LEU A 14 9.55 11.06 -0.62
N THR A 15 9.83 12.33 -0.97
CA THR A 15 10.77 12.65 -2.06
C THR A 15 12.18 12.13 -1.78
N LYS A 16 12.61 12.10 -0.51
CA LYS A 16 13.88 11.47 -0.13
C LYS A 16 13.85 9.95 -0.32
N GLU A 17 12.78 9.28 0.13
CA GLU A 17 12.62 7.84 -0.04
C GLU A 17 12.55 7.44 -1.53
N MET A 18 11.91 8.23 -2.39
CA MET A 18 11.82 7.97 -3.83
C MET A 18 13.19 7.86 -4.52
N LYS A 19 14.22 8.52 -4.00
CA LYS A 19 15.59 8.45 -4.54
C LYS A 19 16.33 7.17 -4.13
N ALA A 20 15.84 6.43 -3.14
CA ALA A 20 16.46 5.19 -2.70
C ALA A 20 16.24 4.09 -3.75
N SER A 21 17.27 3.27 -3.99
CA SER A 21 17.11 2.04 -4.75
C SER A 21 16.61 0.93 -3.83
N ARG A 22 15.32 0.56 -3.96
CA ARG A 22 14.74 -0.64 -3.33
C ARG A 22 13.79 -1.33 -4.31
N PRO A 23 13.64 -2.67 -4.23
CA PRO A 23 12.65 -3.39 -5.01
C PRO A 23 11.24 -2.88 -4.71
N LYS A 24 10.40 -2.83 -5.75
CA LYS A 24 8.99 -2.47 -5.61
C LYS A 24 8.25 -3.58 -4.86
N MET A 25 7.76 -3.29 -3.66
CA MET A 25 7.02 -4.24 -2.82
C MET A 25 5.90 -3.52 -2.08
N LEU A 26 4.78 -4.21 -1.89
CA LEU A 26 3.71 -3.71 -1.04
C LEU A 26 3.83 -4.31 0.35
N TYR A 27 3.32 -3.59 1.34
CA TYR A 27 3.32 -3.96 2.73
C TYR A 27 1.96 -3.69 3.33
N VAL A 28 1.47 -4.65 4.10
CA VAL A 28 0.44 -4.36 5.10
C VAL A 28 1.16 -3.87 6.35
N VAL A 29 0.78 -2.68 6.82
CA VAL A 29 1.18 -2.18 8.13
C VAL A 29 -0.08 -2.16 8.99
N SER A 30 -0.11 -3.04 10.00
CA SER A 30 -1.10 -2.96 11.07
C SER A 30 -0.48 -2.39 12.33
N TYR A 31 -1.28 -1.86 13.22
CA TYR A 31 -0.79 -1.41 14.52
C TYR A 31 -1.84 -1.59 15.60
N ASP A 32 -1.38 -1.82 16.82
CA ASP A 32 -2.22 -1.68 18.02
C ASP A 32 -1.96 -0.34 18.70
N LEU A 33 -3.04 0.23 19.26
CA LEU A 33 -3.04 1.49 19.99
C LEU A 33 -3.62 1.26 21.40
N GLU A 34 -2.95 0.40 22.17
CA GLU A 34 -3.27 0.11 23.57
C GLU A 34 -3.34 1.40 24.40
N GLY A 35 -4.38 1.54 25.23
CA GLY A 35 -4.54 2.70 26.11
C GLY A 35 -4.78 4.05 25.40
N SER A 36 -5.22 4.03 24.14
CA SER A 36 -5.32 5.25 23.33
C SER A 36 -6.31 6.30 23.85
N THR A 37 -5.84 7.55 23.93
CA THR A 37 -6.70 8.71 24.22
C THR A 37 -7.29 9.31 22.93
N PRO A 38 -8.42 10.03 23.01
CA PRO A 38 -9.00 10.74 21.85
C PRO A 38 -8.00 11.70 21.17
N ALA A 39 -7.15 12.38 21.96
CA ALA A 39 -6.12 13.28 21.44
C ALA A 39 -5.07 12.54 20.60
N MET A 40 -4.65 11.34 21.02
CA MET A 40 -3.74 10.48 20.25
C MET A 40 -4.38 10.04 18.94
N ARG A 41 -5.64 9.59 18.97
CA ARG A 41 -6.39 9.20 17.77
C ARG A 41 -6.54 10.36 16.78
N MET A 42 -6.88 11.56 17.26
CA MET A 42 -6.96 12.76 16.41
C MET A 42 -5.60 13.16 15.83
N LYS A 43 -4.52 13.02 16.60
CA LYS A 43 -3.16 13.28 16.10
C LYS A 43 -2.83 12.29 14.99
N LEU A 44 -3.04 10.99 15.22
CA LEU A 44 -2.81 9.94 14.23
C LEU A 44 -3.63 10.17 12.95
N SER A 45 -4.93 10.48 13.05
CA SER A 45 -5.78 10.76 11.90
C SER A 45 -5.23 11.89 11.02
N ARG A 46 -4.72 12.97 11.62
CA ARG A 46 -4.10 14.09 10.87
C ARG A 46 -2.82 13.68 10.16
N HIS A 47 -1.99 12.88 10.81
CA HIS A 47 -0.77 12.35 10.20
C HIS A 47 -1.07 11.42 9.03
N VAL A 48 -2.01 10.49 9.22
CA VAL A 48 -2.45 9.56 8.18
C VAL A 48 -3.04 10.31 6.99
N GLN A 49 -3.94 11.27 7.22
CA GLN A 49 -4.55 12.05 6.15
C GLN A 49 -3.49 12.79 5.32
N ALA A 50 -2.57 13.49 5.98
CA ALA A 50 -1.51 14.23 5.29
C ALA A 50 -0.57 13.29 4.52
N LEU A 51 -0.24 12.11 5.07
CA LEU A 51 0.58 11.13 4.39
C LEU A 51 -0.14 10.52 3.18
N MET A 52 -1.45 10.25 3.28
CA MET A 52 -2.27 9.76 2.15
C MET A 52 -2.34 10.76 1.00
N GLU A 53 -2.62 12.03 1.29
CA GLU A 53 -2.67 13.08 0.27
C GLU A 53 -1.34 13.19 -0.49
N VAL A 54 -0.22 13.28 0.24
CA VAL A 54 1.10 13.41 -0.38
C VAL A 54 1.53 12.14 -1.11
N SER A 55 1.22 10.96 -0.58
CA SER A 55 1.52 9.69 -1.27
C SER A 55 0.79 9.63 -2.61
N HIS A 56 -0.50 9.99 -2.63
CA HIS A 56 -1.30 10.04 -3.84
C HIS A 56 -0.75 11.06 -4.85
N GLU A 57 -0.37 12.25 -4.41
CA GLU A 57 0.25 13.29 -5.25
C GLU A 57 1.56 12.82 -5.90
N LEU A 58 2.33 11.97 -5.21
CA LEU A 58 3.59 11.41 -5.70
C LEU A 58 3.42 10.08 -6.46
N GLY A 59 2.19 9.60 -6.66
CA GLY A 59 1.90 8.33 -7.35
C GLY A 59 2.28 7.08 -6.55
N LEU A 60 2.34 7.20 -5.23
CA LEU A 60 2.63 6.12 -4.28
C LEU A 60 1.33 5.48 -3.74
N VAL A 61 1.41 4.20 -3.40
CA VAL A 61 0.32 3.44 -2.76
C VAL A 61 0.34 3.70 -1.26
N PHE A 62 -0.71 4.34 -0.74
CA PHE A 62 -1.00 4.40 0.68
C PHE A 62 -2.51 4.42 0.93
N GLU A 63 -3.05 3.26 1.26
CA GLU A 63 -4.49 3.03 1.39
C GLU A 63 -4.85 2.51 2.78
N ARG A 64 -5.90 3.07 3.37
CA ARG A 64 -6.47 2.55 4.61
C ARG A 64 -7.36 1.34 4.29
N ARG A 65 -7.07 0.18 4.89
CA ARG A 65 -7.90 -1.03 4.78
C ARG A 65 -8.89 -1.16 5.96
N SER A 66 -8.43 -0.81 7.16
CA SER A 66 -9.26 -0.69 8.36
C SER A 66 -8.75 0.46 9.22
N TRP A 67 -9.36 0.70 10.38
CA TRP A 67 -8.88 1.72 11.32
C TRP A 67 -7.39 1.54 11.67
N SER A 68 -6.96 0.30 11.89
CA SER A 68 -5.62 -0.06 12.35
C SER A 68 -4.77 -0.76 11.30
N CYS A 69 -5.19 -0.80 10.03
CA CYS A 69 -4.53 -1.57 8.97
C CYS A 69 -4.44 -0.76 7.67
N PHE A 70 -3.24 -0.72 7.08
CA PHE A 70 -2.91 0.07 5.91
C PHE A 70 -2.14 -0.75 4.89
N LEU A 71 -2.47 -0.58 3.62
CA LEU A 71 -1.66 -1.04 2.50
C LEU A 71 -0.73 0.11 2.09
N CYS A 72 0.56 -0.14 1.98
CA CYS A 72 1.52 0.86 1.59
C CYS A 72 2.64 0.28 0.73
N ASP A 73 3.26 1.09 -0.09
CA ASP A 73 4.46 0.71 -0.84
C ASP A 73 5.74 0.81 0.00
N GLU A 74 6.83 0.28 -0.53
CA GLU A 74 8.11 0.16 0.15
C GLU A 74 8.75 1.52 0.50
N ARG A 75 8.27 2.59 -0.13
CA ARG A 75 8.73 3.97 0.05
C ARG A 75 7.93 4.67 1.15
N THR A 76 6.62 4.43 1.22
CA THR A 76 5.75 5.00 2.27
C THR A 76 5.82 4.23 3.59
N MET A 77 6.01 2.91 3.53
CA MET A 77 6.09 2.02 4.68
C MET A 77 7.02 2.52 5.81
N PRO A 78 8.31 2.84 5.59
CA PRO A 78 9.20 3.24 6.67
C PRO A 78 8.77 4.55 7.34
N ILE A 79 8.23 5.49 6.56
CA ILE A 79 7.74 6.78 7.06
C ILE A 79 6.51 6.58 7.95
N PHE A 80 5.60 5.70 7.53
CA PHE A 80 4.40 5.39 8.29
C PHE A 80 4.74 4.65 9.60
N VAL A 81 5.63 3.64 9.54
CA VAL A 81 6.10 2.91 10.72
C VAL A 81 6.77 3.83 11.74
N GLU A 82 7.62 4.76 11.30
CA GLU A 82 8.25 5.73 12.20
C GLU A 82 7.21 6.66 12.83
N THR A 83 6.23 7.12 12.04
CA THR A 83 5.12 7.95 12.53
C THR A 83 4.34 7.20 13.62
N LEU A 84 3.99 5.94 13.39
CA LEU A 84 3.27 5.11 14.36
C LEU A 84 4.07 4.93 15.66
N LYS A 85 5.37 4.61 15.56
CA LYS A 85 6.25 4.50 16.74
C LYS A 85 6.34 5.82 17.52
N SER A 86 6.43 6.97 16.83
CA SER A 86 6.46 8.29 17.46
C SER A 86 5.19 8.65 18.23
N LEU A 87 4.08 7.95 17.94
CA LEU A 87 2.78 8.10 18.58
C LEU A 87 2.52 7.04 19.66
N GLY A 88 3.49 6.17 19.94
CA GLY A 88 3.38 5.10 20.93
C GLY A 88 2.66 3.84 20.43
N CYS A 89 2.42 3.72 19.12
CA CYS A 89 1.83 2.50 18.55
C CYS A 89 2.89 1.40 18.43
N LYS A 90 2.45 0.14 18.41
CA LYS A 90 3.28 -1.02 18.08
C LYS A 90 2.90 -1.49 16.65
N PRO A 91 3.66 -1.10 15.61
CA PRO A 91 3.35 -1.51 14.25
C PRO A 91 3.89 -2.91 13.93
N ASP A 92 3.05 -3.73 13.33
CA ASP A 92 3.42 -4.98 12.67
C ASP A 92 3.45 -4.75 11.15
N VAL A 93 4.50 -5.27 10.51
CA VAL A 93 4.74 -5.06 9.08
C VAL A 93 4.77 -6.41 8.39
N PHE A 94 3.82 -6.64 7.51
CA PHE A 94 3.72 -7.85 6.71
C PHE A 94 4.06 -7.51 5.26
N PRO A 95 5.18 -8.03 4.72
CA PRO A 95 5.46 -7.88 3.31
C PRO A 95 4.39 -8.62 2.51
N ILE A 96 3.74 -7.93 1.59
CA ILE A 96 2.98 -8.57 0.53
C ILE A 96 3.99 -8.83 -0.57
N ALA A 97 4.43 -10.08 -0.67
CA ALA A 97 4.94 -10.55 -1.95
C ALA A 97 3.75 -10.48 -2.91
N LEU A 98 3.65 -9.41 -3.70
CA LEU A 98 2.90 -9.48 -4.94
C LEU A 98 3.49 -10.70 -5.64
N ASN A 99 2.70 -11.75 -5.84
CA ASN A 99 3.18 -12.90 -6.60
C ASN A 99 3.19 -12.48 -8.06
N LEU A 100 4.14 -11.60 -8.39
CA LEU A 100 4.27 -10.96 -9.69
C LEU A 100 4.47 -12.03 -10.76
N THR A 101 5.02 -13.19 -10.41
CA THR A 101 5.09 -14.36 -11.29
C THR A 101 3.71 -14.92 -11.63
N VAL A 102 2.79 -15.00 -10.67
CA VAL A 102 1.40 -15.42 -10.92
C VAL A 102 0.63 -14.36 -11.70
N VAL A 103 0.80 -13.08 -11.37
CA VAL A 103 0.23 -11.95 -12.12
C VAL A 103 0.73 -11.95 -13.56
N GLU A 104 2.04 -12.06 -13.76
CA GLU A 104 2.70 -12.11 -15.07
C GLU A 104 2.18 -13.30 -15.88
N ARG A 105 2.08 -14.48 -15.28
CA ARG A 105 1.50 -15.66 -15.93
C ARG A 105 0.07 -15.40 -16.40
N HIS A 106 -0.78 -14.81 -15.55
CA HIS A 106 -2.16 -14.49 -15.93
C HIS A 106 -2.22 -13.45 -17.06
N LEU A 107 -1.38 -12.42 -17.02
CA LEU A 107 -1.30 -11.44 -18.11
C LEU A 107 -0.79 -12.06 -19.42
N MET A 108 0.19 -12.98 -19.36
CA MET A 108 0.66 -13.71 -20.55
C MET A 108 -0.42 -14.61 -21.16
N GLU A 109 -1.16 -15.35 -20.34
CA GLU A 109 -2.28 -16.17 -20.84
C GLU A 109 -3.42 -15.29 -21.39
N ALA A 110 -3.71 -14.15 -20.77
CA ALA A 110 -4.66 -13.19 -21.31
C ALA A 110 -4.25 -12.70 -22.71
N LEU A 111 -2.97 -12.34 -22.89
CA LEU A 111 -2.44 -11.93 -24.19
C LEU A 111 -2.52 -13.04 -25.25
N ARG A 112 -2.26 -14.30 -24.87
CA ARG A 112 -2.43 -15.45 -25.78
C ARG A 112 -3.90 -15.61 -26.19
N SER A 113 -4.82 -15.53 -25.24
CA SER A 113 -6.26 -15.60 -25.51
C SER A 113 -6.77 -14.45 -26.38
N ILE A 114 -6.25 -13.23 -26.21
CA ILE A 114 -6.56 -12.10 -27.10
C ILE A 114 -6.10 -12.42 -28.53
N ARG A 115 -4.88 -12.92 -28.70
CA ARG A 115 -4.31 -13.26 -30.01
C ARG A 115 -5.06 -14.41 -30.70
N SER A 116 -5.65 -15.32 -29.93
CA SER A 116 -6.46 -16.43 -30.46
C SER A 116 -7.95 -16.10 -30.62
N GLY A 117 -8.37 -14.87 -30.29
CA GLY A 117 -9.77 -14.43 -30.36
C GLY A 117 -10.67 -14.93 -29.21
N GLU A 118 -10.10 -15.58 -28.19
CA GLU A 118 -10.83 -16.07 -27.01
C GLU A 118 -11.01 -14.94 -25.96
N LEU A 119 -11.75 -13.88 -26.31
CA LEU A 119 -11.87 -12.68 -25.48
C LEU A 119 -12.40 -12.96 -24.07
N GLY A 120 -13.41 -13.82 -23.92
CA GLY A 120 -13.96 -14.18 -22.60
C GLY A 120 -13.01 -15.00 -21.72
N ARG A 121 -11.99 -15.64 -22.30
CA ARG A 121 -10.92 -16.28 -21.53
C ARG A 121 -9.84 -15.26 -21.13
N ALA A 122 -9.54 -14.33 -22.02
CA ALA A 122 -8.63 -13.23 -21.71
C ALA A 122 -9.12 -12.38 -20.54
N GLU A 123 -10.41 -12.02 -20.53
CA GLU A 123 -11.02 -11.23 -19.46
C GLU A 123 -10.90 -11.93 -18.10
N ARG A 124 -11.21 -13.24 -18.03
CA ARG A 124 -11.04 -14.03 -16.81
C ARG A 124 -9.59 -14.04 -16.30
N HIS A 125 -8.62 -14.13 -17.21
CA HIS A 125 -7.21 -14.05 -16.84
C HIS A 125 -6.79 -12.66 -16.35
N ILE A 126 -7.34 -11.59 -16.92
CA ILE A 126 -7.14 -10.22 -16.43
C ILE A 126 -7.76 -10.04 -15.05
N GLU A 127 -8.99 -10.52 -14.83
CA GLU A 127 -9.64 -10.47 -13.51
C GLU A 127 -8.84 -11.23 -12.45
N ALA A 128 -8.33 -12.41 -12.77
CA ALA A 128 -7.47 -13.19 -11.86
C ALA A 128 -6.18 -12.43 -11.51
N ALA A 129 -5.51 -11.81 -12.50
CA ALA A 129 -4.34 -10.97 -12.26
C ALA A 129 -4.67 -9.78 -11.34
N LEU A 130 -5.84 -9.14 -11.53
CA LEU A 130 -6.29 -8.04 -10.70
C LEU A 130 -6.63 -8.48 -9.26
N ARG A 131 -7.21 -9.66 -9.06
CA ARG A 131 -7.46 -10.23 -7.72
C ARG A 131 -6.17 -10.47 -6.95
N GLU A 132 -5.17 -11.07 -7.60
CA GLU A 132 -3.84 -11.29 -7.04
C GLU A 132 -3.14 -9.97 -6.69
N LEU A 133 -3.28 -8.93 -7.53
CA LEU A 133 -2.77 -7.59 -7.24
C LEU A 133 -3.48 -6.91 -6.05
N ARG A 134 -4.77 -7.18 -5.85
CA ARG A 134 -5.57 -6.63 -4.73
C ARG A 134 -5.37 -7.39 -3.41
N GLY A 135 -4.72 -8.55 -3.45
CA GLY A 135 -4.59 -9.45 -2.31
C GLY A 135 -5.91 -10.12 -1.93
N GLU A 136 -6.86 -10.22 -2.87
CA GLU A 136 -8.12 -10.94 -2.66
C GLU A 136 -7.83 -12.46 -2.70
N PRO A 137 -8.37 -13.26 -1.78
CA PRO A 137 -8.16 -14.70 -1.79
C PRO A 137 -8.71 -15.28 -3.10
N CYS A 138 -7.82 -15.88 -3.89
CA CYS A 138 -8.19 -16.56 -5.12
C CYS A 138 -8.92 -17.85 -4.77
N ILE A 139 -10.26 -17.79 -4.69
CA ILE A 139 -11.09 -18.99 -4.54
C ILE A 139 -11.10 -19.69 -5.90
N ILE A 140 -10.30 -20.74 -6.01
CA ILE A 140 -10.34 -21.66 -7.15
C ILE A 140 -11.59 -22.53 -6.95
N GLU A 141 -12.67 -22.20 -7.63
CA GLU A 141 -13.81 -23.11 -7.76
C GLU A 141 -13.38 -24.32 -8.61
N LYS A 142 -13.60 -25.51 -8.08
CA LYS A 142 -13.29 -26.80 -8.74
C LYS A 142 -14.35 -27.16 -9.76
#